data_AF-A0A937X346-F1
#
_entry.id   AF-A0A937X346-F1
#
_cell.length_a   1.000
_cell.length_b   1.000
_cell.length_c   1.000
_cell.angle_alpha   90.00
_cell.angle_beta   90.00
_cell.angle_gamma   90.00
#
_symmetry.space_group_name_H-M   'P 1'
#
loop_
_entity.id
_entity.type
_entity.pdbx_description
1 polymer ?
#
loop_
_entity_poly.entity_id
_entity_poly.type
_entity_poly.pdbx_seq_one_letter_code
_entity_poly.pdbx_strand_id
1 'polypeptide(L)'
;MERVLTPGALKFLGKLHQRFETRRRELLALRSKRQAGLDAGLSPTFLPETQSVRDGDWQVAQAPADLRARWVEITGPVERKMMINALNSGAHCFMADFEDANSPTWKNVITGQINCQEAVRRTLSLSTPEGKEYRLGEKLATLLVRPRGWHLPEKHILA
;
A
#
# COMPACT_ATOMS: atom_id res chain seq x y z
N MET A 1 -13.54 12.76 6.43
CA MET A 1 -12.53 12.42 7.46
C MET A 1 -13.11 11.53 8.54
N GLU A 2 -14.25 11.90 9.14
CA GLU A 2 -14.92 11.15 10.22
C GLU A 2 -15.21 9.68 9.87
N ARG A 3 -15.62 9.38 8.63
CA ARG A 3 -15.84 7.98 8.17
C ARG A 3 -14.57 7.12 8.05
N VAL A 4 -13.39 7.74 8.01
CA VAL A 4 -12.09 7.02 7.96
C VAL A 4 -11.51 6.91 9.35
N LEU A 5 -11.46 8.03 10.08
CA LEU A 5 -10.89 8.12 11.42
C LEU A 5 -11.99 7.96 12.49
N THR A 6 -12.74 6.87 12.41
CA THR A 6 -13.73 6.55 13.43
C THR A 6 -13.02 6.18 14.75
N PRO A 7 -13.68 6.28 15.91
CA PRO A 7 -13.09 5.85 17.18
C PRO A 7 -12.57 4.41 17.15
N GLY A 8 -13.30 3.51 16.48
CA GLY A 8 -12.88 2.11 16.29
C GLY A 8 -11.62 1.98 15.44
N ALA A 9 -11.53 2.73 14.33
CA ALA A 9 -10.36 2.73 13.46
C ALA A 9 -9.12 3.30 14.18
N LEU A 10 -9.28 4.41 14.89
CA LEU A 10 -8.19 5.01 15.69
C LEU A 10 -7.73 4.08 16.81
N LYS A 11 -8.66 3.41 17.52
CA LYS A 11 -8.31 2.39 18.53
C LYS A 11 -7.52 1.24 17.93
N PHE A 12 -7.89 0.78 16.74
CA PHE A 12 -7.15 -0.27 16.04
C PHE A 12 -5.76 0.20 15.61
N LEU A 13 -5.63 1.40 15.03
CA LEU A 13 -4.33 2.00 14.69
C LEU A 13 -3.44 2.18 15.91
N GLY A 14 -3.99 2.61 17.05
CA GLY A 14 -3.26 2.71 18.32
C GLY A 14 -2.69 1.37 18.76
N LYS A 15 -3.45 0.27 18.67
CA LYS A 15 -2.95 -1.08 18.97
C LYS A 15 -1.82 -1.51 18.04
N LEU A 16 -1.93 -1.23 16.73
CA LEU A 16 -0.86 -1.53 15.78
C LEU A 16 0.41 -0.73 16.10
N HIS A 17 0.27 0.56 16.39
CA HIS A 17 1.38 1.42 16.75
C HIS A 17 2.10 0.92 18.00
N GLN A 18 1.37 0.69 19.09
CA GLN A 18 1.91 0.18 20.35
C GLN A 18 2.63 -1.15 20.19
N ARG A 19 2.13 -2.04 19.30
CA ARG A 19 2.71 -3.37 19.10
C ARG A 19 3.95 -3.37 18.21
N PHE A 20 4.01 -2.51 17.19
CA PHE A 20 4.99 -2.66 16.10
C PHE A 20 5.97 -1.49 15.92
N GLU A 21 5.70 -0.31 16.49
CA GLU A 21 6.53 0.87 16.26
C GLU A 21 7.96 0.72 16.76
N THR A 22 8.16 0.12 17.95
CA THR A 22 9.50 -0.14 18.50
C THR A 22 10.33 -0.97 17.52
N ARG A 23 9.74 -2.07 17.01
CA ARG A 23 10.42 -2.94 16.04
C ARG A 23 10.72 -2.22 14.73
N ARG A 24 9.82 -1.37 14.25
CA ARG A 24 10.07 -0.55 13.04
C ARG A 24 11.32 0.33 13.23
N ARG A 25 11.45 1.01 14.38
CA ARG A 25 12.61 1.87 14.69
C ARG A 25 13.91 1.09 14.80
N GLU A 26 13.88 -0.07 15.45
CA GLU A 26 15.04 -0.97 15.50
C GLU A 26 15.51 -1.37 14.10
N LEU A 27 14.58 -1.75 13.22
CA LEU A 27 14.90 -2.13 11.84
C LEU A 27 15.50 -0.96 11.05
N LEU A 28 15.01 0.27 11.25
CA LEU A 28 15.61 1.45 10.62
C LEU A 28 17.03 1.72 11.15
N ALA A 29 17.28 1.56 12.45
CA ALA A 29 18.62 1.68 13.01
C ALA A 29 19.57 0.58 12.49
N LEU A 30 19.06 -0.64 12.28
CA LEU A 30 19.82 -1.73 11.67
C LEU A 30 20.19 -1.43 10.21
N ARG A 31 19.36 -0.69 9.46
CA ARG A 31 19.72 -0.22 8.10
C ARG A 31 20.93 0.70 8.15
N SER A 32 21.00 1.64 9.08
CA SER A 32 22.17 2.52 9.24
C SER A 32 23.43 1.73 9.59
N LYS A 33 23.34 0.74 10.49
CA LYS A 33 24.47 -0.15 10.81
C LYS A 33 24.92 -0.97 9.61
N ARG A 34 23.97 -1.49 8.83
CA ARG A 34 24.27 -2.25 7.60
C ARG A 34 24.96 -1.35 6.58
N GLN A 35 24.49 -0.12 6.39
CA GLN A 35 25.11 0.85 5.48
C GLN A 35 26.55 1.16 5.89
N ALA A 36 26.82 1.43 7.17
CA ALA A 36 28.19 1.69 7.64
C ALA A 36 29.14 0.51 7.36
N GLY A 37 28.64 -0.73 7.44
CA GLY A 37 29.41 -1.91 7.06
C GLY A 37 29.71 -1.97 5.56
N LEU A 38 28.74 -1.61 4.71
CA LEU A 38 28.94 -1.52 3.25
C LEU A 38 29.97 -0.44 2.90
N ASP A 39 29.88 0.72 3.54
CA ASP A 39 30.81 1.84 3.36
C ASP A 39 32.25 1.45 3.78
N ALA A 40 32.37 0.54 4.75
CA ALA A 40 33.65 -0.03 5.19
C ALA A 40 34.18 -1.17 4.30
N GLY A 41 33.54 -1.43 3.15
CA GLY A 41 33.98 -2.41 2.15
C GLY A 41 33.29 -3.77 2.21
N LEU A 42 32.29 -3.97 3.09
CA LEU A 42 31.45 -5.16 2.98
C LEU A 42 30.62 -5.10 1.69
N SER A 43 30.40 -6.25 1.07
CA SER A 43 29.51 -6.38 -0.09
C SER A 43 28.24 -7.15 0.27
N PRO A 44 27.08 -6.84 -0.34
CA PRO A 44 25.90 -7.69 -0.21
C PRO A 44 26.20 -9.09 -0.75
N THR A 45 25.93 -10.11 0.05
CA THR A 45 26.09 -11.52 -0.32
C THR A 45 24.99 -12.36 0.35
N PHE A 46 24.82 -13.61 -0.09
CA PHE A 46 23.90 -14.54 0.55
C PHE A 46 24.36 -14.86 1.97
N LEU A 47 23.41 -14.84 2.91
CA LEU A 47 23.66 -15.14 4.31
C LEU A 47 23.84 -16.66 4.51
N PRO A 48 24.96 -17.14 5.06
CA PRO A 48 25.13 -18.56 5.37
C PRO A 48 24.06 -19.10 6.31
N GLU A 49 23.63 -18.30 7.30
CA GLU A 49 22.64 -18.69 8.31
C GLU A 49 21.23 -18.97 7.75
N THR A 50 20.93 -18.52 6.52
CA THR A 50 19.64 -18.79 5.85
C THR A 50 19.75 -19.82 4.73
N GLN A 51 20.86 -20.54 4.63
CA GLN A 51 21.05 -21.55 3.58
C GLN A 51 19.98 -22.65 3.61
N SER A 52 19.67 -23.18 4.79
CA SER A 52 18.64 -24.23 4.92
C SER A 52 17.25 -23.79 4.45
N VAL A 53 16.95 -22.49 4.50
CA VAL A 53 15.70 -21.93 3.96
C VAL A 53 15.74 -21.89 2.43
N ARG A 54 16.89 -21.55 1.82
CA ARG A 54 17.03 -21.50 0.36
C ARG A 54 17.06 -22.88 -0.28
N ASP A 55 17.67 -23.83 0.41
CA ASP A 55 17.87 -25.21 -0.08
C ASP A 55 16.69 -26.13 0.32
N GLY A 56 15.76 -25.64 1.16
CA GLY A 56 14.62 -26.41 1.64
C GLY A 56 13.48 -26.53 0.61
N ASP A 57 12.76 -27.64 0.66
CA ASP A 57 11.58 -27.89 -0.17
C ASP A 57 10.31 -27.33 0.52
N TRP A 58 10.00 -26.06 0.24
CA TRP A 58 8.81 -25.39 0.73
C TRP A 58 8.23 -24.44 -0.31
N GLN A 59 6.96 -24.10 -0.15
CA GLN A 59 6.26 -23.13 -1.00
C GLN A 59 5.46 -22.16 -0.13
N VAL A 60 5.23 -20.96 -0.65
CA VAL A 60 4.26 -20.03 -0.04
C VAL A 60 2.85 -20.60 -0.10
N ALA A 61 1.94 -20.07 0.72
CA ALA A 61 0.53 -20.43 0.65
C ALA A 61 -0.05 -20.10 -0.75
N GLN A 62 -1.06 -20.88 -1.16
CA GLN A 62 -1.72 -20.69 -2.45
C GLN A 62 -2.33 -19.29 -2.56
N ALA A 63 -2.11 -18.63 -3.70
CA ALA A 63 -2.72 -17.34 -3.97
C ALA A 63 -4.25 -17.44 -4.09
N PRO A 64 -5.00 -16.43 -3.60
CA PRO A 64 -6.44 -16.36 -3.80
C PRO A 64 -6.77 -16.21 -5.29
N ALA A 65 -8.01 -16.54 -5.66
CA ALA A 65 -8.41 -16.70 -7.05
C ALA A 65 -8.21 -15.46 -7.93
N ASP A 66 -8.43 -14.29 -7.34
CA ASP A 66 -8.29 -12.96 -7.92
C ASP A 66 -6.84 -12.50 -8.13
N LEU A 67 -5.86 -13.25 -7.60
CA LEU A 67 -4.43 -12.99 -7.75
C LEU A 67 -3.68 -14.07 -8.55
N ARG A 68 -4.39 -15.08 -9.07
CA ARG A 68 -3.78 -16.13 -9.91
C ARG A 68 -3.38 -15.64 -11.30
N ALA A 69 -4.09 -14.63 -11.83
CA ALA A 69 -3.78 -14.01 -13.12
C ALA A 69 -3.38 -12.55 -12.88
N ARG A 70 -2.10 -12.22 -13.11
CA ARG A 70 -1.51 -10.88 -12.90
C ARG A 70 -0.63 -10.47 -14.08
N TRP A 71 -1.05 -10.80 -15.31
CA TRP A 71 -0.23 -10.56 -16.51
C TRP A 71 0.01 -9.08 -16.80
N VAL A 72 -0.96 -8.24 -16.41
CA VAL A 72 -0.86 -6.79 -16.53
C VAL A 72 -1.38 -6.17 -15.24
N GLU A 73 -0.57 -5.32 -14.64
CA GLU A 73 -0.93 -4.51 -13.49
C GLU A 73 -0.73 -3.04 -13.83
N ILE A 74 -1.71 -2.21 -13.45
CA ILE A 74 -1.60 -0.77 -13.59
C ILE A 74 -1.35 -0.16 -12.21
N THR A 75 -0.51 0.87 -12.15
CA THR A 75 -0.20 1.59 -10.91
C THR A 75 -0.70 3.02 -11.02
N GLY A 76 -1.17 3.61 -9.93
CA GLY A 76 -1.60 4.99 -9.96
C GLY A 76 -1.94 5.56 -8.59
N PRO A 77 -2.06 6.89 -8.48
CA PRO A 77 -2.38 7.54 -7.23
C PRO A 77 -3.80 7.19 -6.78
N VAL A 78 -4.07 7.45 -5.51
CA VAL A 78 -5.40 7.30 -4.89
C VAL A 78 -6.34 8.47 -5.16
N GLU A 79 -6.12 9.22 -6.24
CA GLU A 79 -7.02 10.26 -6.72
C GLU A 79 -8.25 9.61 -7.39
N ARG A 80 -9.43 10.18 -7.15
CA ARG A 80 -10.72 9.57 -7.47
C ARG A 80 -10.89 9.24 -8.95
N LYS A 81 -10.61 10.20 -9.86
CA LYS A 81 -10.72 9.98 -11.30
C LYS A 81 -9.74 8.90 -11.77
N MET A 82 -8.50 8.99 -11.31
CA MET A 82 -7.44 8.03 -11.65
C MET A 82 -7.78 6.62 -11.19
N MET A 83 -8.30 6.44 -9.98
CA MET A 83 -8.73 5.14 -9.48
C MET A 83 -9.84 4.53 -10.33
N ILE A 84 -10.86 5.32 -10.74
CA ILE A 84 -11.94 4.82 -11.60
C ILE A 84 -11.37 4.34 -12.95
N ASN A 85 -10.51 5.14 -13.58
CA ASN A 85 -9.89 4.78 -14.85
C ASN A 85 -9.01 3.53 -14.72
N ALA A 86 -8.20 3.45 -13.67
CA ALA A 86 -7.32 2.31 -13.45
C ALA A 86 -8.09 1.01 -13.19
N LEU A 87 -9.16 1.06 -12.38
CA LEU A 87 -10.02 -0.09 -12.13
C LEU A 87 -10.76 -0.56 -13.39
N ASN A 88 -11.11 0.36 -14.28
CA ASN A 88 -11.79 0.06 -15.56
C ASN A 88 -10.83 -0.24 -16.72
N SER A 89 -9.51 -0.24 -16.50
CA SER A 89 -8.50 -0.29 -17.57
C SER A 89 -8.43 -1.62 -18.33
N GLY A 90 -9.05 -2.69 -17.80
CA GLY A 90 -8.86 -4.06 -18.29
C GLY A 90 -7.58 -4.74 -17.77
N ALA A 91 -6.77 -4.06 -16.94
CA ALA A 91 -5.70 -4.70 -16.19
C ALA A 91 -6.25 -5.74 -15.21
N HIS A 92 -5.41 -6.71 -14.83
CA HIS A 92 -5.79 -7.73 -13.86
C HIS A 92 -5.79 -7.16 -12.44
N CYS A 93 -4.82 -6.28 -12.15
CA CYS A 93 -4.69 -5.62 -10.86
C CYS A 93 -4.46 -4.12 -11.03
N PHE A 94 -4.98 -3.36 -10.08
CA PHE A 94 -4.67 -1.95 -9.92
C PHE A 94 -4.00 -1.74 -8.56
N MET A 95 -2.75 -1.29 -8.57
CA MET A 95 -2.06 -0.86 -7.37
C MET A 95 -2.35 0.62 -7.07
N ALA A 96 -3.27 0.83 -6.13
CA ALA A 96 -3.60 2.12 -5.55
C ALA A 96 -2.49 2.57 -4.60
N ASP A 97 -1.83 3.66 -4.97
CA ASP A 97 -0.56 4.05 -4.37
C ASP A 97 -0.68 5.21 -3.37
N PHE A 98 -0.24 4.96 -2.13
CA PHE A 98 -0.06 5.99 -1.10
C PHE A 98 1.42 6.38 -0.91
N GLU A 99 2.32 5.85 -1.74
CA GLU A 99 3.76 6.06 -1.67
C GLU A 99 4.24 6.96 -2.84
N ASP A 100 5.12 6.48 -3.73
CA ASP A 100 5.90 7.34 -4.62
C ASP A 100 5.08 8.14 -5.64
N ALA A 101 3.93 7.62 -6.10
CA ALA A 101 3.06 8.32 -7.03
C ALA A 101 2.07 9.27 -6.34
N ASN A 102 2.09 9.38 -5.00
CA ASN A 102 1.14 10.17 -4.24
C ASN A 102 1.80 11.09 -3.23
N SER A 103 1.69 12.41 -3.45
CA SER A 103 2.11 13.40 -2.45
C SER A 103 1.37 13.17 -1.13
N PRO A 104 2.05 12.89 -0.01
CA PRO A 104 1.43 12.41 1.23
C PRO A 104 0.88 13.57 2.08
N THR A 105 0.15 14.49 1.46
CA THR A 105 -0.62 15.50 2.19
C THR A 105 -1.72 14.80 3.00
N TRP A 106 -2.08 15.36 4.16
CA TRP A 106 -3.16 14.80 4.98
C TRP A 106 -4.46 14.62 4.18
N LYS A 107 -4.79 15.61 3.34
CA LYS A 107 -5.94 15.57 2.44
C LYS A 107 -5.87 14.38 1.48
N ASN A 108 -4.73 14.15 0.84
CA ASN A 108 -4.57 13.05 -0.13
C ASN A 108 -4.66 11.69 0.55
N VAL A 109 -4.02 11.52 1.71
CA VAL A 109 -4.08 10.26 2.47
C VAL A 109 -5.51 9.95 2.91
N ILE A 110 -6.20 10.91 3.54
CA ILE A 110 -7.57 10.69 4.01
C ILE A 110 -8.55 10.50 2.85
N THR A 111 -8.44 11.31 1.80
CA THR A 111 -9.32 11.18 0.61
C THR A 111 -9.06 9.88 -0.12
N GLY A 112 -7.80 9.45 -0.22
CA GLY A 112 -7.43 8.17 -0.82
C GLY A 112 -8.05 6.99 -0.08
N GLN A 113 -8.08 7.02 1.26
CA GLN A 113 -8.77 6.00 2.06
C GLN A 113 -10.29 5.99 1.80
N ILE A 114 -10.92 7.17 1.67
CA ILE A 114 -12.34 7.27 1.27
C ILE A 114 -12.55 6.64 -0.11
N ASN A 115 -11.68 6.96 -1.07
CA ASN A 115 -11.78 6.44 -2.44
C ASN A 115 -11.60 4.91 -2.46
N CYS A 116 -10.68 4.36 -1.67
CA CYS A 116 -10.53 2.91 -1.51
C CYS A 116 -11.78 2.27 -0.89
N GLN A 117 -12.36 2.88 0.15
CA GLN A 117 -13.60 2.40 0.77
C GLN A 117 -14.76 2.36 -0.24
N GLU A 118 -14.89 3.40 -1.06
CA GLU A 118 -15.92 3.51 -2.10
C GLU A 118 -15.66 2.55 -3.26
N ALA A 119 -14.40 2.34 -3.65
CA ALA A 119 -14.02 1.39 -4.69
C ALA A 119 -14.43 -0.04 -4.31
N VAL A 120 -14.07 -0.47 -3.09
CA VAL A 120 -14.41 -1.81 -2.58
C VAL A 120 -15.93 -1.99 -2.44
N ARG A 121 -16.68 -0.93 -2.11
CA ARG A 121 -18.15 -0.95 -2.04
C ARG A 121 -18.83 -0.75 -3.38
N ARG A 122 -18.06 -0.55 -4.46
CA ARG A 122 -18.53 -0.25 -5.81
C ARG A 122 -19.41 1.00 -5.91
N THR A 123 -19.16 1.99 -5.04
CA THR A 123 -19.85 3.28 -5.01
C THR A 123 -18.98 4.45 -5.47
N LEU A 124 -17.75 4.19 -5.92
CA LEU A 124 -16.86 5.25 -6.39
C LEU A 124 -17.36 5.82 -7.73
N SER A 125 -17.67 7.12 -7.74
CA SER A 125 -18.07 7.85 -8.94
C SER A 125 -17.56 9.29 -8.90
N LEU A 126 -17.49 9.93 -10.07
CA LEU A 126 -17.11 11.34 -10.20
C LEU A 126 -17.93 12.01 -11.30
N SER A 127 -18.55 13.13 -10.96
CA SER A 127 -19.17 14.08 -11.89
C SER A 127 -18.24 15.27 -12.05
N THR A 128 -17.86 15.64 -13.27
CA THR A 128 -17.03 16.83 -13.53
C THR A 128 -17.89 18.05 -13.86
N PRO A 129 -17.38 19.29 -13.67
CA PRO A 129 -18.11 20.50 -14.02
C PRO A 129 -18.55 20.56 -15.49
N GLU A 130 -17.81 19.88 -16.38
CA GLU A 130 -18.12 19.79 -17.81
C GLU A 130 -19.21 18.73 -18.13
N GLY A 131 -19.82 18.13 -17.10
CA GLY A 131 -20.89 17.16 -17.24
C GLY A 131 -20.42 15.73 -17.55
N LYS A 132 -19.12 15.42 -17.43
CA LYS A 132 -18.63 14.05 -17.61
C LYS A 132 -18.83 13.23 -16.34
N GLU A 133 -19.40 12.04 -16.51
CA GLU A 133 -19.61 11.05 -15.45
C GLU A 133 -18.58 9.92 -15.56
N TYR A 134 -17.91 9.61 -14.45
CA TYR A 134 -17.01 8.46 -14.32
C TYR A 134 -17.58 7.52 -13.26
N ARG A 135 -17.73 6.24 -13.60
CA ARG A 135 -18.25 5.20 -12.71
C ARG A 135 -17.48 3.90 -12.90
N LEU A 136 -17.51 3.05 -11.90
CA LEU A 136 -16.95 1.71 -11.98
C LEU A 136 -17.78 0.82 -12.91
N GLY A 137 -17.10 0.04 -13.76
CA GLY A 137 -17.73 -0.98 -14.59
C GLY A 137 -18.09 -2.26 -13.83
N GLU A 138 -18.63 -3.23 -14.57
CA GLU A 138 -19.00 -4.54 -14.02
C GLU A 138 -17.78 -5.41 -13.70
N LYS A 139 -16.76 -5.38 -14.57
CA LYS A 139 -15.49 -6.08 -14.39
C LYS A 139 -14.44 -5.05 -14.04
N LEU A 140 -13.82 -5.21 -12.87
CA LEU A 140 -12.79 -4.31 -12.35
C LEU A 140 -11.50 -5.09 -12.15
N ALA A 141 -10.37 -4.40 -12.28
CA ALA A 141 -9.09 -4.90 -11.82
C ALA A 141 -9.13 -5.16 -10.30
N THR A 142 -8.42 -6.19 -9.83
CA THR A 142 -8.23 -6.47 -8.40
C THR A 142 -7.50 -5.30 -7.75
N LEU A 143 -8.11 -4.68 -6.72
CA LEU A 143 -7.51 -3.55 -6.02
C LEU A 143 -6.42 -4.03 -5.05
N LEU A 144 -5.20 -3.54 -5.26
CA LEU A 144 -4.06 -3.70 -4.35
C LEU A 144 -3.70 -2.34 -3.78
N VAL A 145 -3.36 -2.26 -2.49
CA VAL A 145 -2.97 -0.99 -1.86
C VAL A 145 -1.49 -1.02 -1.51
N ARG A 146 -0.73 -0.04 -2.03
CA ARG A 146 0.66 0.18 -1.65
C ARG A 146 0.74 1.24 -0.56
N PRO A 147 1.11 0.88 0.70
CA PRO A 147 1.34 1.86 1.75
C PRO A 147 2.70 2.55 1.57
N ARG A 148 2.90 3.66 2.29
CA ARG A 148 4.21 4.30 2.42
C ARG A 148 5.27 3.33 2.96
N GLY A 149 6.50 3.49 2.48
CA GLY A 149 7.65 2.77 3.01
C GLY A 149 7.93 3.06 4.49
N TRP A 150 8.61 2.11 5.16
CA TRP A 150 8.87 2.15 6.60
C TRP A 150 9.57 3.42 7.12
N HIS A 151 10.25 4.19 6.28
CA HIS A 151 11.01 5.38 6.68
C HIS A 151 10.14 6.65 6.77
N LEU A 152 8.93 6.65 6.22
CA LEU A 152 8.04 7.81 6.19
C LEU A 152 7.09 7.81 7.40
N PRO A 153 7.10 8.85 8.25
CA PRO A 153 6.14 8.99 9.33
C PRO A 153 4.80 9.56 8.84
N GLU A 154 3.73 9.28 9.58
CA GLU A 154 2.47 10.04 9.51
C GLU A 154 2.46 11.08 10.64
N LYS A 155 2.78 12.34 10.33
CA LYS A 155 2.98 13.38 11.34
C LYS A 155 1.69 13.99 11.90
N HIS A 156 0.53 13.69 11.31
CA HIS A 156 -0.75 14.25 11.75
C HIS A 156 -1.48 13.37 12.77
N ILE A 157 -1.02 12.14 13.00
CA ILE A 157 -1.49 11.25 14.06
C ILE A 157 -0.32 11.00 15.00
N LEU A 158 -0.41 11.55 16.21
CA LEU A 158 0.58 11.36 17.25
C LEU A 158 0.10 10.28 18.22
N ALA A 159 1.05 9.52 18.76
CA ALA A 159 0.82 8.50 19.77
C ALA A 159 0.78 9.08 21.18
#